data_AF-A0A3B9N0W9-F1
#
_entry.id   AF-A0A3B9N0W9-F1
#
_cell.length_a   1.000
_cell.length_b   1.000
_cell.length_c   1.000
_cell.angle_alpha   90.00
_cell.angle_beta   90.00
_cell.angle_gamma   90.00
#
_symmetry.space_group_name_H-M   'P 1'
#
loop_
_entity.id
_entity.type
_entity.pdbx_description
1 polymer ?
#
loop_
_entity_poly.entity_id
_entity_poly.type
_entity_poly.pdbx_seq_one_letter_code
_entity_poly.pdbx_strand_id
1 'polypeptide(L)'
;MKIRNDFVSNSSSVSYIITMKKDIVETFARYYGDHRDKEIQKITEFLKNDISENGTRIYMEGEEMMFKKLKFQTDGDTNSREWIEGEGNEVDVDKMNDEELWSYIFGEYILKGEIAKITGFGSTQVETY
;
A
#
# COMPACT_ATOMS: atom_id res chain seq x y z
N MET A 1 -44.98 13.53 7.48
CA MET A 1 -43.83 13.59 6.55
C MET A 1 -42.70 12.78 7.15
N LYS A 2 -42.37 11.61 6.61
CA LYS A 2 -41.20 10.83 7.07
C LYS A 2 -40.04 11.16 6.14
N ILE A 3 -39.03 11.83 6.67
CA ILE A 3 -37.76 12.00 5.98
C ILE A 3 -37.10 10.63 5.99
N ARG A 4 -37.02 9.98 4.83
CA ARG A 4 -36.14 8.84 4.63
C ARG A 4 -34.72 9.39 4.61
N ASN A 5 -33.97 9.18 5.68
CA ASN A 5 -32.52 9.32 5.67
C ASN A 5 -31.94 8.08 4.99
N ASP A 6 -32.15 7.98 3.69
CA ASP A 6 -31.38 7.08 2.84
C ASP A 6 -30.06 7.82 2.55
N PHE A 7 -29.21 8.01 3.58
CA PHE A 7 -27.82 8.37 3.32
C PHE A 7 -27.20 7.15 2.66
N VAL A 8 -27.25 7.13 1.32
CA VAL A 8 -26.37 6.27 0.55
C VAL A 8 -24.97 6.82 0.83
N SER A 9 -24.23 6.19 1.74
CA SER A 9 -22.78 6.35 1.76
C SER A 9 -22.31 5.78 0.43
N ASN A 10 -22.13 6.62 -0.57
CA ASN A 10 -21.37 6.22 -1.74
C ASN A 10 -19.96 5.95 -1.22
N SER A 11 -19.67 4.69 -0.87
CA SER A 11 -18.32 4.31 -0.49
C SER A 11 -17.44 4.49 -1.72
N SER A 12 -16.59 5.50 -1.70
CA SER A 12 -15.69 5.77 -2.82
C SER A 12 -14.64 4.68 -2.84
N SER A 13 -14.65 3.85 -3.87
CA SER A 13 -13.62 2.82 -4.05
C SER A 13 -12.65 3.24 -5.13
N VAL A 14 -11.39 2.86 -4.97
CA VAL A 14 -10.33 3.11 -5.93
C VAL A 14 -9.64 1.81 -6.29
N SER A 15 -9.02 1.78 -7.45
CA SER A 15 -8.16 0.68 -7.85
C SER A 15 -6.79 1.17 -8.28
N TYR A 16 -5.75 0.48 -7.82
CA TYR A 16 -4.36 0.77 -8.11
C TYR A 16 -3.67 -0.48 -8.68
N ILE A 17 -2.75 -0.30 -9.61
CA ILE A 17 -1.76 -1.31 -9.95
C ILE A 17 -0.48 -0.94 -9.21
N ILE A 18 -0.03 -1.81 -8.31
CA ILE A 18 1.32 -1.74 -7.76
C ILE A 18 2.25 -2.54 -8.67
N THR A 19 3.37 -1.94 -9.05
CA THR A 19 4.46 -2.60 -9.77
C THR A 19 5.67 -2.77 -8.86
N MET A 20 6.42 -3.84 -9.09
CA MET A 20 7.62 -4.19 -8.34
C MET A 20 8.69 -4.73 -9.30
N LYS A 21 9.88 -4.14 -9.28
CA LYS A 21 11.10 -4.74 -9.83
C LYS A 21 11.83 -5.47 -8.71
N LYS A 22 11.57 -6.78 -8.58
CA LYS A 22 12.03 -7.59 -7.44
C LYS A 22 13.54 -7.49 -7.20
N ASP A 23 14.35 -7.60 -8.25
CA ASP A 23 15.81 -7.54 -8.12
C ASP A 23 16.32 -6.23 -7.52
N ILE A 24 15.65 -5.12 -7.83
CA ILE A 24 15.98 -3.80 -7.28
C ILE A 24 15.59 -3.73 -5.81
N VAL A 25 14.40 -4.21 -5.46
CA VAL A 25 13.95 -4.27 -4.06
C VAL A 25 14.92 -5.09 -3.21
N GLU A 26 15.29 -6.28 -3.65
CA GLU A 26 16.20 -7.17 -2.94
C GLU A 26 17.64 -6.62 -2.88
N THR A 27 18.07 -5.94 -3.94
CA THR A 27 19.38 -5.26 -3.96
C THR A 27 19.43 -4.14 -2.94
N PHE A 28 18.42 -3.25 -2.91
CA PHE A 28 18.39 -2.15 -1.94
C PHE A 28 18.22 -2.65 -0.50
N ALA A 29 17.44 -3.70 -0.27
CA ALA A 29 17.33 -4.32 1.04
C ALA A 29 18.68 -4.84 1.56
N ARG A 30 19.50 -5.47 0.69
CA ARG A 30 20.84 -5.95 1.07
C ARG A 30 21.83 -4.84 1.38
N TYR A 31 21.82 -3.74 0.62
CA TYR A 31 22.81 -2.66 0.78
C TYR A 31 22.43 -1.61 1.83
N TYR A 32 21.13 -1.39 2.05
CA TYR A 32 20.63 -0.29 2.88
C TYR A 32 19.62 -0.73 3.94
N GLY A 33 19.37 -2.04 4.09
CA GLY A 33 18.41 -2.60 5.04
C GLY A 33 18.62 -2.01 6.44
N ASP A 34 19.80 -2.18 7.02
CA ASP A 34 20.12 -1.76 8.39
C ASP A 34 20.06 -0.25 8.64
N HIS A 35 20.09 0.57 7.57
CA HIS A 35 20.05 2.03 7.64
C HIS A 35 18.68 2.62 7.29
N ARG A 36 17.73 1.80 6.84
CA ARG A 36 16.37 2.25 6.53
C ARG A 36 15.54 2.37 7.80
N ASP A 37 14.53 3.24 7.74
CA ASP A 37 13.47 3.26 8.74
C ASP A 37 12.84 1.87 8.87
N LYS A 38 12.62 1.40 10.10
CA LYS A 38 12.02 0.09 10.38
C LYS A 38 10.67 -0.07 9.72
N GLU A 39 9.89 1.00 9.65
CA GLU A 39 8.61 1.00 8.98
C GLU A 39 8.76 0.71 7.49
N ILE A 40 9.68 1.41 6.83
CA ILE A 40 9.97 1.21 5.41
C ILE A 40 10.46 -0.22 5.18
N GLN A 41 11.30 -0.77 6.08
CA GLN A 41 11.75 -2.16 5.97
C GLN A 41 10.57 -3.14 6.05
N LYS A 42 9.71 -3.02 7.07
CA LYS A 42 8.57 -3.93 7.26
C LYS A 42 7.58 -3.84 6.09
N ILE A 43 7.26 -2.65 5.62
CA ILE A 43 6.36 -2.45 4.47
C ILE A 43 6.97 -2.97 3.18
N THR A 44 8.27 -2.74 2.96
CA THR A 44 9.01 -3.30 1.81
C THR A 44 8.92 -4.82 1.80
N GLU A 45 9.17 -5.47 2.93
CA GLU A 45 9.15 -6.92 3.03
C GLU A 45 7.74 -7.48 2.85
N PHE A 46 6.75 -6.88 3.51
CA PHE A 46 5.36 -7.27 3.41
C PHE A 46 4.84 -7.21 1.95
N LEU A 47 5.04 -6.06 1.28
CA LEU A 47 4.64 -5.89 -0.13
C LEU A 47 5.40 -6.82 -1.07
N LYS A 48 6.72 -6.98 -0.85
CA LYS A 48 7.55 -7.88 -1.68
C LYS A 48 7.06 -9.31 -1.58
N ASN A 49 6.77 -9.80 -0.38
CA ASN A 49 6.30 -11.16 -0.16
C ASN A 49 4.91 -11.34 -0.77
N ASP A 50 3.96 -10.46 -0.48
CA ASP A 50 2.61 -10.53 -1.03
C ASP A 50 2.60 -10.47 -2.57
N ILE A 51 3.31 -9.54 -3.19
CA ILE A 51 3.36 -9.45 -4.66
C ILE A 51 4.12 -10.63 -5.26
N SER A 52 5.14 -11.16 -4.57
CA SER A 52 5.86 -12.35 -5.05
C SER A 52 4.98 -13.60 -5.09
N GLU A 53 4.07 -13.74 -4.13
CA GLU A 53 3.20 -14.89 -3.95
C GLU A 53 1.88 -14.76 -4.74
N ASN A 54 1.28 -13.57 -4.71
CA ASN A 54 -0.07 -13.31 -5.18
C ASN A 54 -0.13 -12.37 -6.41
N GLY A 55 1.02 -11.91 -6.90
CA GLY A 55 1.13 -11.04 -8.07
C GLY A 55 1.32 -11.76 -9.39
N THR A 56 1.30 -11.00 -10.47
CA THR A 56 1.52 -11.46 -11.84
C THR A 56 2.91 -11.02 -12.32
N ARG A 57 3.63 -11.92 -12.98
CA ARG A 57 4.90 -11.60 -13.66
C ARG A 57 4.65 -11.14 -15.08
N ILE A 58 5.41 -10.15 -15.52
CA ILE A 58 5.39 -9.62 -16.88
C ILE A 58 6.81 -9.24 -17.31
N TYR A 59 7.08 -9.28 -18.62
CA TYR A 59 8.29 -8.72 -19.21
C TYR A 59 7.92 -7.43 -19.93
N MET A 60 8.53 -6.32 -19.53
CA MET A 60 8.30 -4.98 -20.09
C MET A 60 9.64 -4.36 -20.45
N GLU A 61 9.82 -3.95 -21.71
CA GLU A 61 11.10 -3.43 -22.22
C GLU A 61 12.30 -4.37 -21.95
N GLY A 62 12.08 -5.68 -21.96
CA GLY A 62 13.10 -6.69 -21.67
C GLY A 62 13.37 -6.95 -20.18
N GLU A 63 12.69 -6.23 -19.28
CA GLU A 63 12.83 -6.37 -17.83
C GLU A 63 11.71 -7.20 -17.22
N GLU A 64 12.05 -8.18 -16.39
CA GLU A 64 11.05 -8.88 -15.56
C GLU A 64 10.54 -7.92 -14.48
N MET A 65 9.22 -7.71 -14.47
CA MET A 65 8.46 -6.92 -13.52
C MET A 65 7.37 -7.78 -12.90
N MET A 66 7.00 -7.48 -11.66
CA MET A 66 5.84 -8.06 -10.99
C MET A 66 4.79 -6.97 -10.76
N PHE A 67 3.51 -7.32 -10.79
CA PHE A 67 2.45 -6.37 -10.46
C PHE A 67 1.26 -7.04 -9.80
N LYS A 68 0.49 -6.25 -9.04
CA LYS A 68 -0.77 -6.66 -8.43
C LYS A 68 -1.78 -5.53 -8.53
N LYS A 69 -3.01 -5.83 -8.96
CA LYS A 69 -4.12 -4.89 -8.90
C LYS A 69 -4.76 -4.97 -7.51
N LEU A 70 -4.90 -3.83 -6.86
CA LEU A 70 -5.55 -3.68 -5.56
C LEU A 70 -6.81 -2.84 -5.73
N LYS A 71 -7.86 -3.19 -5.00
CA LYS A 71 -9.10 -2.43 -4.90
C LYS A 71 -9.48 -2.31 -3.43
N PHE A 72 -9.76 -1.09 -2.97
CA PHE A 72 -10.12 -0.80 -1.59
C PHE A 72 -11.06 0.41 -1.50
N GLN A 73 -11.82 0.48 -0.41
CA GLN A 73 -12.68 1.60 -0.04
C GLN A 73 -11.88 2.69 0.64
N THR A 74 -11.98 3.92 0.15
CA THR A 74 -11.23 5.06 0.71
C THR A 74 -11.75 5.52 2.06
N ASP A 75 -13.02 5.25 2.38
CA ASP A 75 -13.70 5.67 3.61
C ASP A 75 -13.81 4.57 4.68
N GLY A 76 -13.32 3.35 4.39
CA GLY A 76 -13.43 2.22 5.31
C GLY A 76 -12.21 1.31 5.38
N ASP A 77 -11.42 1.21 4.31
CA ASP A 77 -10.28 0.28 4.27
C ASP A 77 -8.95 0.98 4.53
N THR A 78 -8.92 2.31 4.71
CA THR A 78 -7.66 3.06 4.77
C THR A 78 -7.39 3.71 6.11
N ASN A 79 -6.13 3.68 6.51
CA ASN A 79 -5.62 4.38 7.65
C ASN A 79 -4.32 5.09 7.28
N SER A 80 -4.04 6.23 7.89
CA SER A 80 -2.86 7.04 7.59
C SER A 80 -2.17 7.49 8.87
N ARG A 81 -0.90 7.86 8.78
CA ARG A 81 -0.13 8.32 9.94
C ARG A 81 -0.83 9.45 10.67
N GLU A 82 -1.30 10.44 9.92
CA GLU A 82 -2.03 11.61 10.43
C GLU A 82 -3.29 11.21 11.21
N TRP A 83 -3.99 10.16 10.78
CA TRP A 83 -5.20 9.70 11.45
C TRP A 83 -4.86 8.97 12.76
N ILE A 84 -3.91 8.03 12.72
CA ILE A 84 -3.43 7.30 13.92
C ILE A 84 -2.91 8.26 14.98
N GLU A 85 -2.07 9.22 14.57
CA GLU A 85 -1.51 10.25 15.46
C GLU A 85 -2.58 11.23 15.96
N GLY A 86 -3.58 11.54 15.14
CA GLY A 86 -4.74 12.36 15.52
C GLY A 86 -5.60 11.73 16.62
N GLU A 87 -5.63 10.40 16.72
CA GLU A 87 -6.30 9.66 17.81
C GLU A 87 -5.43 9.55 19.08
N GLY A 88 -4.21 10.10 19.07
CA GLY A 88 -3.27 10.06 20.19
C GLY A 88 -2.45 8.77 20.27
N ASN A 89 -2.43 7.98 19.20
CA ASN A 89 -1.62 6.76 19.08
C ASN A 89 -0.32 7.04 18.30
N GLU A 90 0.71 6.22 18.51
CA GLU A 90 1.92 6.25 17.68
C GLU A 90 1.79 5.21 16.55
N VAL A 91 2.30 5.52 15.36
CA VAL A 91 2.42 4.52 14.29
C VAL A 91 3.49 3.52 14.67
N ASP A 92 3.06 2.30 15.01
CA ASP A 92 3.94 1.16 15.29
C ASP A 92 3.55 -0.02 14.40
N VAL A 93 4.15 -0.07 13.20
CA VAL A 93 3.85 -1.14 12.24
C VAL A 93 4.27 -2.52 12.73
N ASP A 94 5.15 -2.63 13.73
CA ASP A 94 5.54 -3.92 14.30
C ASP A 94 4.39 -4.58 15.07
N LYS A 95 3.47 -3.78 15.62
CA LYS A 95 2.28 -4.25 16.36
C LYS A 95 1.05 -4.47 15.49
N MET A 96 1.05 -3.98 14.25
CA MET A 96 -0.07 -4.17 13.32
C MET A 96 -0.15 -5.62 12.85
N ASN A 97 -1.36 -6.16 12.84
CA ASN A 97 -1.69 -7.39 12.12
C ASN A 97 -1.76 -7.11 10.60
N ASP A 98 -1.91 -8.16 9.78
CA ASP A 98 -1.90 -8.02 8.31
C ASP A 98 -3.02 -7.12 7.77
N GLU A 99 -4.21 -7.13 8.38
CA GLU A 99 -5.35 -6.28 7.98
C GLU A 99 -5.08 -4.81 8.33
N GLU A 100 -4.59 -4.55 9.55
CA GLU A 100 -4.19 -3.21 9.99
C GLU A 100 -3.05 -2.66 9.12
N LEU A 101 -2.06 -3.49 8.80
CA LEU A 101 -0.93 -3.12 7.96
C LEU A 101 -1.36 -2.83 6.52
N TRP A 102 -2.28 -3.63 5.96
CA TRP A 102 -2.87 -3.31 4.65
C TRP A 102 -3.63 -1.99 4.67
N SER A 103 -4.42 -1.75 5.71
CA SER A 103 -5.15 -0.49 5.85
C SER A 103 -4.20 0.72 5.90
N TYR A 104 -3.11 0.59 6.65
CA TYR A 104 -2.05 1.59 6.71
C TYR A 104 -1.35 1.78 5.36
N ILE A 105 -1.02 0.69 4.65
CA ILE A 105 -0.40 0.74 3.32
C ILE A 105 -1.33 1.44 2.32
N PHE A 106 -2.62 1.12 2.31
CA PHE A 106 -3.58 1.74 1.40
C PHE A 106 -3.66 3.25 1.62
N GLY A 107 -3.78 3.70 2.87
CA GLY A 107 -3.90 5.13 3.17
C GLY A 107 -2.58 5.88 3.01
N GLU A 108 -1.52 5.42 3.67
CA GLU A 108 -0.25 6.15 3.71
C GLU A 108 0.58 5.93 2.43
N TYR A 109 0.74 4.70 1.96
CA TYR A 109 1.66 4.39 0.87
C TYR A 109 1.02 4.47 -0.51
N ILE A 110 -0.25 4.11 -0.65
CA ILE A 110 -0.93 4.12 -1.95
C ILE A 110 -1.66 5.44 -2.19
N LEU A 111 -2.58 5.86 -1.30
CA LEU A 111 -3.37 7.08 -1.52
C LEU A 111 -2.53 8.36 -1.44
N LYS A 112 -1.61 8.47 -0.46
CA LYS A 112 -0.70 9.63 -0.39
C LYS A 112 0.51 9.51 -1.33
N GLY A 113 0.69 8.37 -1.99
CA GLY A 113 1.77 8.14 -2.95
C GLY A 113 3.15 7.89 -2.31
N GLU A 114 3.20 7.60 -1.01
CA GLU A 114 4.47 7.41 -0.30
C GLU A 114 5.20 6.11 -0.66
N ILE A 115 4.55 5.21 -1.40
CA ILE A 115 5.21 4.05 -2.02
C ILE A 115 6.38 4.45 -2.92
N ALA A 116 6.37 5.67 -3.48
CA ALA A 116 7.50 6.21 -4.26
C ALA A 116 8.80 6.36 -3.43
N LYS A 117 8.73 6.41 -2.10
CA LYS A 117 9.90 6.37 -1.21
C LYS A 117 10.59 5.00 -1.21
N ILE A 118 9.88 3.94 -1.60
CA ILE A 118 10.40 2.57 -1.60
C ILE A 118 10.96 2.22 -2.98
N THR A 119 12.28 2.29 -3.10
CA THR A 119 12.98 1.96 -4.35
C THR A 119 12.61 0.57 -4.87
N GLY A 120 12.25 0.49 -6.15
CA GLY A 120 11.83 -0.75 -6.81
C GLY A 120 10.32 -0.96 -6.85
N PHE A 121 9.53 -0.13 -6.15
CA PHE A 121 8.07 -0.10 -6.27
C PHE A 121 7.58 1.11 -7.05
N GLY A 122 6.39 0.96 -7.63
CA GLY A 122 5.59 2.04 -8.20
C GLY A 122 4.11 1.75 -8.03
N SER A 123 3.27 2.79 -8.16
CA SER A 123 1.82 2.65 -8.13
C SER A 123 1.15 3.54 -9.16
N THR A 124 0.15 3.00 -9.85
CA THR A 124 -0.67 3.74 -10.81
C THR A 124 -2.14 3.55 -10.48
N GLN A 125 -2.87 4.63 -10.24
CA GLN A 125 -4.32 4.58 -10.11
C GLN A 125 -4.94 4.25 -11.48
N VAL A 126 -5.88 3.31 -11.51
CA VAL A 126 -6.54 2.87 -12.74
C VAL A 126 -8.03 3.18 -12.78
N GLU A 127 -8.72 3.15 -11.65
CA GLU A 127 -10.17 3.38 -11.57
C GLU A 127 -10.55 4.11 -10.27
N THR A 128 -11.61 4.92 -10.35
CA THR A 128 -12.32 5.54 -9.21
C THR A 128 -13.81 5.34 -9.43
N TYR A 129 -14.52 4.98 -8.37
CA TYR A 129 -15.96 4.68 -8.39
C TYR A 129 -16.73 5.58 -7.43
#